data_AF-A0A9Y2P5X9-F1
#
_entry.id   AF-A0A9Y2P5X9-F1
#
_cell.length_a   1.000
_cell.length_b   1.000
_cell.length_c   1.000
_cell.angle_alpha   90.00
_cell.angle_beta   90.00
_cell.angle_gamma   90.00
#
_symmetry.space_group_name_H-M   'P 1'
#
loop_
_entity.id
_entity.type
_entity.pdbx_description
1 polymer ?
#
loop_
_entity_poly.entity_id
_entity_poly.type
_entity_poly.pdbx_seq_one_letter_code
_entity_poly.pdbx_strand_id
1 'polypeptide(L)'
;MPKGVKRNRGGDDDGDDGDRKSKRLKEQPDEETILDQLKPLKATLGKFLTGASTAQYRGGGVKIGGAATPGPLKATHKFEVNRIGRTSGCHTCGKAPNDVWISDHIPPKNLSESAILNYWPKWKKGSYRFFPHCNTCAEDQSKLVKKLNAIAKKKGAFPDLSAKEKKNIHHQDLSLSIKGQKAEASNNQRDEMQDFGDSDGCHTCKKKLASTKFDADHVPPQEFGTAYFQYALSALKIRVPKWQVRPQCKTCSRSQGDDVKQMGVKIRKILTENGLSVYK
;
A
#
# COMPACT_ATOMS: atom_id res chain seq x y z
N MET A 1 58.60 9.10 46.35
CA MET A 1 58.55 8.85 47.81
C MET A 1 57.11 8.57 48.21
N PRO A 2 56.84 7.44 48.90
CA PRO A 2 55.51 7.08 49.39
C PRO A 2 55.26 7.74 50.76
N LYS A 3 54.11 8.38 50.93
CA LYS A 3 53.52 8.80 52.21
C LYS A 3 52.00 8.76 51.98
N GLY A 4 51.16 8.17 52.80
CA GLY A 4 51.29 7.50 54.08
C GLY A 4 49.85 7.25 54.51
N VAL A 5 49.54 6.00 54.85
CA VAL A 5 48.25 5.58 55.36
C VAL A 5 47.96 6.29 56.69
N LYS A 6 46.76 6.88 56.83
CA LYS A 6 46.12 7.05 58.14
C LYS A 6 44.65 6.61 58.04
N ARG A 7 44.37 5.51 58.74
CA ARG A 7 43.04 5.07 59.15
C ARG A 7 42.59 5.94 60.32
N ASN A 8 41.30 6.24 60.44
CA ASN A 8 40.52 5.85 61.62
C ASN A 8 39.06 6.31 61.56
N ARG A 9 38.20 5.36 61.95
CA ARG A 9 37.04 5.43 62.87
C ARG A 9 36.02 6.54 62.57
N GLY A 10 34.78 6.21 62.27
CA GLY A 10 33.89 5.40 63.10
C GLY A 10 32.74 6.33 63.49
N GLY A 11 31.52 5.94 63.20
CA GLY A 11 30.34 6.79 63.38
C GLY A 11 29.10 6.06 62.90
N ASP A 12 28.66 5.15 63.76
CA ASP A 12 27.27 4.92 64.16
C ASP A 12 26.23 4.69 63.06
N ASP A 13 25.91 3.40 62.91
CA ASP A 13 24.73 2.83 62.28
C ASP A 13 23.47 3.30 63.02
N ASP A 14 22.81 4.34 62.50
CA ASP A 14 21.40 4.61 62.80
C ASP A 14 20.54 3.77 61.85
N GLY A 15 20.10 2.62 62.36
CA GLY A 15 19.13 1.74 61.73
C GLY A 15 17.77 2.41 61.57
N ASP A 16 17.54 3.00 60.41
CA ASP A 16 16.20 3.32 59.93
C ASP A 16 15.62 2.09 59.22
N ASP A 17 15.02 1.19 60.00
CA ASP A 17 14.13 0.10 59.56
C ASP A 17 12.80 0.70 59.04
N GLY A 18 12.92 1.62 58.09
CA GLY A 18 11.81 2.20 57.33
C GLY A 18 11.22 1.16 56.40
N ASP A 19 10.35 0.32 56.95
CA ASP A 19 9.19 -0.32 56.32
C ASP A 19 9.35 -0.50 54.81
N ARG A 20 10.33 -1.34 54.43
CA ARG A 20 10.60 -1.72 53.05
C ARG A 20 9.49 -2.68 52.63
N LYS A 21 8.27 -2.14 52.46
CA LYS A 21 7.14 -2.79 51.80
C LYS A 21 7.71 -3.41 50.55
N SER A 22 7.93 -4.73 50.58
CA SER A 22 8.41 -5.44 49.43
C SER A 22 7.36 -5.16 48.36
N LYS A 23 7.72 -4.31 47.40
CA LYS A 23 6.93 -4.09 46.21
C LYS A 23 6.97 -5.45 45.54
N ARG A 24 5.98 -6.29 45.89
CA ARG A 24 5.72 -7.58 45.29
C ARG A 24 5.78 -7.32 43.80
N LEU A 25 6.87 -7.75 43.17
CA LEU A 25 7.07 -7.61 41.74
C LEU A 25 5.83 -8.27 41.16
N LYS A 26 4.93 -7.45 40.58
CA LYS A 26 3.76 -7.99 39.92
C LYS A 26 4.31 -8.92 38.86
N GLU A 27 4.00 -10.21 39.01
CA GLU A 27 4.38 -11.23 38.04
C GLU A 27 4.04 -10.68 36.67
N GLN A 28 5.01 -10.73 35.75
CA GLN A 28 4.77 -10.26 34.40
C GLN A 28 3.59 -11.07 33.86
N PRO A 29 2.56 -10.40 33.33
CA PRO A 29 1.39 -11.09 32.83
C PRO A 29 1.82 -12.04 31.73
N ASP A 30 1.22 -13.23 31.73
CA ASP A 30 1.51 -14.23 30.73
C ASP A 30 1.07 -13.71 29.35
N GLU A 31 1.93 -13.93 28.36
CA GLU A 31 1.70 -13.49 26.97
C GLU A 31 0.42 -14.12 26.38
N GLU A 32 0.03 -15.28 26.91
CA GLU A 32 -1.15 -16.05 26.50
C GLU A 32 -2.46 -15.33 26.87
N THR A 33 -2.54 -14.71 28.03
CA THR A 33 -3.69 -13.93 28.52
C THR A 33 -3.89 -12.68 27.65
N ILE A 34 -2.80 -11.99 27.30
CA ILE A 34 -2.87 -10.84 26.39
C ILE A 34 -3.35 -11.29 25.01
N LEU A 35 -2.82 -12.41 24.52
CA LEU A 35 -3.22 -12.96 23.23
C LEU A 35 -4.71 -13.33 23.21
N ASP A 36 -5.22 -13.97 24.25
CA ASP A 36 -6.63 -14.34 24.37
C ASP A 36 -7.56 -13.14 24.37
N GLN A 37 -7.18 -12.05 25.04
CA GLN A 37 -7.94 -10.80 25.03
C GLN A 37 -7.89 -10.09 23.66
N LEU A 38 -6.79 -10.24 22.92
CA LEU A 38 -6.63 -9.66 21.58
C LEU A 38 -7.31 -10.48 20.47
N LYS A 39 -7.47 -11.81 20.62
CA LYS A 39 -8.05 -12.70 19.60
C LYS A 39 -9.37 -12.19 19.00
N PRO A 40 -10.35 -11.70 19.78
CA PRO A 40 -11.60 -11.15 19.23
C PRO A 40 -11.41 -9.96 18.29
N LEU A 41 -10.30 -9.22 18.39
CA LEU A 41 -10.00 -8.07 17.55
C LEU A 41 -9.39 -8.46 16.19
N LYS A 42 -8.90 -9.69 16.04
CA LYS A 42 -8.16 -10.15 14.84
C LYS A 42 -8.94 -9.95 13.54
N ALA A 43 -10.23 -10.29 13.53
CA ALA A 43 -11.08 -10.13 12.35
C ALA A 43 -11.25 -8.65 11.98
N THR A 44 -11.42 -7.78 12.97
CA THR A 44 -11.58 -6.34 12.78
C THR A 44 -10.28 -5.69 12.31
N LEU A 45 -9.13 -6.05 12.91
CA LEU A 45 -7.80 -5.62 12.46
C LEU A 45 -7.54 -6.01 11.00
N GLY A 46 -7.89 -7.24 10.61
CA GLY A 46 -7.74 -7.72 9.23
C GLY A 46 -8.53 -6.92 8.19
N LYS A 47 -9.69 -6.35 8.56
CA LYS A 47 -10.50 -5.51 7.65
C LYS A 47 -9.76 -4.23 7.25
N PHE A 48 -9.09 -3.58 8.19
CA PHE A 48 -8.32 -2.35 7.92
C PHE A 48 -7.11 -2.59 7.03
N LEU A 49 -6.47 -3.75 7.15
CA LEU A 49 -5.26 -4.07 6.37
C LEU A 49 -5.54 -4.37 4.90
N THR A 50 -6.72 -4.92 4.60
CA THR A 50 -7.09 -5.30 3.23
C THR A 50 -7.74 -4.14 2.47
N GLY A 51 -8.06 -3.03 3.14
CA GLY A 51 -8.87 -1.95 2.57
C GLY A 51 -10.26 -2.42 2.11
N ALA A 52 -10.70 -3.59 2.58
CA ALA A 52 -11.96 -4.19 2.20
C ALA A 52 -13.01 -3.82 3.25
N SER A 53 -13.96 -2.96 2.87
CA SER A 53 -15.30 -3.08 3.47
C SER A 53 -15.81 -4.51 3.20
N THR A 54 -16.73 -5.01 4.02
CA THR A 54 -17.36 -6.34 3.81
C THR A 54 -18.04 -6.50 2.45
N ALA A 55 -18.20 -5.41 1.68
CA ALA A 55 -18.40 -5.50 0.24
C ALA A 55 -17.07 -5.90 -0.44
N GLN A 56 -16.91 -7.20 -0.69
CA GLN A 56 -15.82 -7.78 -1.48
C GLN A 56 -15.34 -6.82 -2.58
N TYR A 57 -14.13 -6.29 -2.41
CA TYR A 57 -13.44 -5.54 -3.45
C TYR A 57 -13.14 -6.49 -4.62
N ARG A 58 -14.06 -6.58 -5.58
CA ARG A 58 -13.74 -6.97 -6.96
C ARG A 58 -13.09 -5.76 -7.61
N GLY A 59 -11.84 -5.49 -7.26
CA GLY A 59 -11.07 -4.39 -7.81
C GLY A 59 -10.95 -4.47 -9.32
N GLY A 60 -11.89 -3.85 -10.03
CA GLY A 60 -11.56 -3.22 -11.28
C GLY A 60 -10.73 -2.01 -10.94
N GLY A 61 -9.40 -2.13 -10.93
CA GLY A 61 -8.56 -0.96 -11.19
C GLY A 61 -9.06 -0.27 -12.45
N VAL A 62 -8.90 1.06 -12.54
CA VAL A 62 -9.31 1.89 -13.68
C VAL A 62 -9.31 1.06 -14.96
N LYS A 63 -10.49 0.63 -15.37
CA LYS A 63 -10.65 -0.03 -16.66
C LYS A 63 -10.59 1.09 -17.68
N ILE A 64 -9.40 1.50 -18.11
CA ILE A 64 -9.27 1.93 -19.52
C ILE A 64 -9.37 0.65 -20.34
N GLY A 65 -10.60 0.18 -20.49
CA GLY A 65 -10.85 -1.19 -20.87
C GLY A 65 -12.26 -1.63 -20.58
N GLY A 66 -13.25 -0.96 -21.19
CA GLY A 66 -14.22 -1.80 -21.89
C GLY A 66 -13.37 -2.75 -22.74
N ALA A 67 -13.56 -4.07 -22.60
CA ALA A 67 -12.73 -5.07 -23.27
C ALA A 67 -12.36 -4.53 -24.65
N ALA A 68 -11.07 -4.32 -24.91
CA ALA A 68 -10.66 -3.86 -26.23
C ALA A 68 -11.13 -4.97 -27.17
N THR A 69 -12.29 -4.78 -27.78
CA THR A 69 -12.79 -5.68 -28.81
C THR A 69 -11.68 -5.71 -29.84
N PRO A 70 -11.24 -6.89 -30.31
CA PRO A 70 -10.22 -6.97 -31.34
C PRO A 70 -10.69 -6.10 -32.52
N GLY A 71 -10.09 -4.92 -32.64
CA GLY A 71 -10.66 -3.84 -33.44
C GLY A 71 -9.80 -2.57 -33.35
N PRO A 72 -9.98 -1.63 -34.29
CA PRO A 72 -9.24 -0.38 -34.30
C PRO A 72 -9.59 0.48 -33.09
N LEU A 73 -8.61 1.26 -32.65
CA LEU A 73 -8.72 2.16 -31.50
C LEU A 73 -9.77 3.24 -31.80
N LYS A 74 -10.91 3.21 -31.08
CA LYS A 74 -11.96 4.23 -31.22
C LYS A 74 -11.41 5.59 -30.79
N ALA A 75 -11.88 6.66 -31.42
CA ALA A 75 -11.48 8.04 -31.09
C ALA A 75 -11.67 8.38 -29.60
N THR A 76 -12.72 7.83 -28.98
CA THR A 76 -13.01 7.96 -27.54
C THR A 76 -11.90 7.41 -26.65
N HIS A 77 -11.21 6.34 -27.06
CA HIS A 77 -10.09 5.78 -26.30
C HIS A 77 -8.85 6.69 -26.34
N LYS A 78 -8.61 7.38 -27.47
CA LYS A 78 -7.49 8.33 -27.58
C LYS A 78 -7.66 9.51 -26.64
N PHE A 79 -8.89 10.04 -26.55
CA PHE A 79 -9.21 11.15 -25.65
C PHE A 79 -8.97 10.73 -24.19
N GLU A 80 -9.49 9.56 -23.80
CA GLU A 80 -9.38 9.09 -22.43
C GLU A 80 -7.94 8.80 -22.02
N VAL A 81 -7.14 8.19 -22.91
CA VAL A 81 -5.72 7.98 -22.65
C VAL A 81 -4.97 9.30 -22.55
N ASN A 82 -5.28 10.29 -23.37
CA ASN A 82 -4.66 11.61 -23.26
C ASN A 82 -5.04 12.30 -21.95
N ARG A 83 -6.30 12.20 -21.52
CA ARG A 83 -6.76 12.71 -20.23
C ARG A 83 -5.97 12.09 -19.09
N ILE A 84 -5.89 10.75 -19.05
CA ILE A 84 -5.21 10.02 -17.98
C ILE A 84 -3.70 10.23 -18.01
N GLY A 85 -3.11 10.31 -19.20
CA GLY A 85 -1.70 10.65 -19.33
C GLY A 85 -1.42 12.03 -18.74
N ARG A 86 -2.23 13.06 -19.06
CA ARG A 86 -2.03 14.42 -18.54
C ARG A 86 -2.06 14.48 -17.02
N THR A 87 -2.92 13.69 -16.37
CA THR A 87 -3.05 13.65 -14.91
C THR A 87 -1.99 12.76 -14.25
N SER A 88 -1.72 11.59 -14.83
CA SER A 88 -0.97 10.51 -14.17
C SER A 88 0.42 10.25 -14.75
N GLY A 89 0.79 10.98 -15.80
CA GLY A 89 2.05 10.80 -16.50
C GLY A 89 2.13 9.49 -17.28
N CYS A 90 3.34 9.17 -17.74
CA CYS A 90 3.57 7.99 -18.56
C CYS A 90 3.44 6.75 -17.70
N HIS A 91 2.62 5.80 -18.13
CA HIS A 91 2.46 4.53 -17.43
C HIS A 91 3.80 3.81 -17.19
N THR A 92 4.74 3.93 -18.13
CA THR A 92 6.05 3.29 -18.03
C THR A 92 7.06 4.11 -17.21
N CYS A 93 7.26 5.40 -17.49
CA CYS A 93 8.31 6.18 -16.82
C CYS A 93 7.82 7.16 -15.76
N GLY A 94 6.52 7.37 -15.62
CA GLY A 94 5.88 8.36 -14.73
C GLY A 94 6.01 9.80 -15.20
N LYS A 95 6.81 10.10 -16.22
CA LYS A 95 7.01 11.47 -16.71
C LYS A 95 5.76 11.98 -17.42
N ALA A 96 5.34 13.20 -17.14
CA ALA A 96 4.39 13.95 -17.94
C ALA A 96 5.16 14.66 -19.08
N PRO A 97 5.02 14.25 -20.35
CA PRO A 97 5.54 14.96 -21.50
C PRO A 97 4.69 16.20 -21.79
N ASN A 98 5.27 17.13 -22.52
CA ASN A 98 4.55 18.25 -23.14
C ASN A 98 3.80 17.83 -24.43
N ASP A 99 3.90 16.55 -24.82
CA ASP A 99 3.41 15.99 -26.08
C ASP A 99 2.12 15.17 -25.94
N VAL A 100 1.58 14.74 -27.09
CA VAL A 100 0.43 13.85 -27.20
C VAL A 100 0.76 12.46 -26.65
N TRP A 101 -0.16 11.88 -25.87
CA TRP A 101 -0.03 10.54 -25.33
C TRP A 101 -0.30 9.45 -26.36
N ILE A 102 0.57 8.46 -26.41
CA ILE A 102 0.38 7.24 -27.21
C ILE A 102 -0.51 6.28 -26.42
N SER A 103 -1.58 5.82 -27.07
CA SER A 103 -2.46 4.78 -26.53
C SER A 103 -1.87 3.40 -26.83
N ASP A 104 -1.05 2.93 -25.90
CA ASP A 104 -0.31 1.68 -26.07
C ASP A 104 -1.07 0.49 -25.48
N HIS A 105 -0.91 -0.68 -26.09
CA HIS A 105 -1.60 -1.90 -25.67
C HIS A 105 -0.76 -2.66 -24.64
N ILE A 106 -1.39 -3.17 -23.58
CA ILE A 106 -0.78 -4.13 -22.66
C ILE A 106 -1.63 -5.42 -22.63
N PRO A 107 -1.04 -6.59 -22.95
CA PRO A 107 0.29 -6.76 -23.54
C PRO A 107 0.39 -6.09 -24.93
N PRO A 108 1.59 -5.82 -25.46
CA PRO A 108 1.71 -5.17 -26.76
C PRO A 108 1.03 -5.98 -27.86
N LYS A 109 0.16 -5.33 -28.66
CA LYS A 109 -0.67 -6.01 -29.68
C LYS A 109 0.16 -6.77 -30.72
N ASN A 110 1.34 -6.25 -31.05
CA ASN A 110 2.24 -6.84 -32.05
C ASN A 110 3.20 -7.88 -31.45
N LEU A 111 3.13 -8.16 -30.15
CA LEU A 111 3.93 -9.23 -29.54
C LEU A 111 3.33 -10.59 -29.92
N SER A 112 4.19 -11.53 -30.31
CA SER A 112 3.78 -12.89 -30.68
C SER A 112 3.07 -13.59 -29.53
N GLU A 113 2.09 -14.44 -29.86
CA GLU A 113 1.27 -15.12 -28.86
C GLU A 113 2.11 -15.98 -27.91
N SER A 114 3.16 -16.66 -28.41
CA SER A 114 4.09 -17.41 -27.55
C SER A 114 4.87 -16.51 -26.58
N ALA A 115 5.31 -15.33 -27.03
CA ALA A 115 5.95 -14.36 -26.14
C ALA A 115 4.96 -13.79 -25.12
N ILE A 116 3.72 -13.50 -25.54
CA ILE A 116 2.67 -13.05 -24.61
C ILE A 116 2.41 -14.12 -23.55
N LEU A 117 2.23 -15.39 -23.93
CA LEU A 117 1.94 -16.45 -22.96
C LEU A 117 3.14 -16.74 -22.04
N ASN A 118 4.38 -16.54 -22.50
CA ASN A 118 5.56 -16.67 -21.66
C ASN A 118 5.57 -15.64 -20.52
N TYR A 119 5.29 -14.38 -20.84
CA TYR A 119 5.39 -13.27 -19.89
C TYR A 119 4.05 -13.03 -19.15
N TRP A 120 2.91 -13.29 -19.78
CA TRP A 120 1.54 -13.19 -19.22
C TRP A 120 0.79 -14.52 -19.38
N PRO A 121 1.11 -15.53 -18.58
CA PRO A 121 0.51 -16.87 -18.70
C PRO A 121 -1.01 -16.89 -18.47
N LYS A 122 -1.58 -15.82 -17.89
CA LYS A 122 -3.02 -15.65 -17.65
C LYS A 122 -3.74 -14.80 -18.70
N TRP A 123 -3.03 -14.30 -19.70
CA TRP A 123 -3.64 -13.49 -20.76
C TRP A 123 -4.58 -14.34 -21.62
N LYS A 124 -5.71 -13.75 -22.04
CA LYS A 124 -6.67 -14.38 -22.95
C LYS A 124 -6.65 -13.63 -24.28
N LYS A 125 -6.75 -14.35 -25.39
CA LYS A 125 -6.75 -13.73 -26.72
C LYS A 125 -7.80 -12.62 -26.83
N GLY A 126 -7.36 -11.43 -27.23
CA GLY A 126 -8.21 -10.23 -27.33
C GLY A 126 -8.35 -9.41 -26.04
N SER A 127 -7.81 -9.84 -24.89
CA SER A 127 -7.89 -9.06 -23.65
C SER A 127 -6.77 -8.01 -23.55
N TYR A 128 -6.85 -6.95 -24.34
CA TYR A 128 -5.90 -5.83 -24.29
C TYR A 128 -6.43 -4.68 -23.42
N ARG A 129 -5.49 -3.91 -22.85
CA ARG A 129 -5.77 -2.66 -22.13
C ARG A 129 -4.95 -1.52 -22.74
N PHE A 130 -5.47 -0.30 -22.66
CA PHE A 130 -4.77 0.89 -23.12
C PHE A 130 -4.14 1.64 -21.97
N PHE A 131 -2.91 2.13 -22.17
CA PHE A 131 -2.21 2.96 -21.20
C PHE A 131 -1.52 4.15 -21.88
N PRO A 132 -1.37 5.30 -21.18
CA PRO A 132 -0.66 6.46 -21.70
C PRO A 132 0.85 6.23 -21.72
N HIS A 133 1.44 6.19 -22.90
CA HIS A 133 2.89 6.13 -23.10
C HIS A 133 3.43 7.44 -23.69
N CYS A 134 4.60 7.87 -23.19
CA CYS A 134 5.38 8.89 -23.87
C CYS A 134 6.12 8.27 -25.07
N ASN A 135 6.54 9.11 -26.03
CA ASN A 135 7.23 8.68 -27.25
C ASN A 135 8.43 7.77 -26.95
N THR A 136 9.32 8.18 -26.04
CA THR A 136 10.51 7.42 -25.68
C THR A 136 10.18 6.01 -25.15
N CYS A 137 9.19 5.89 -24.27
CA CYS A 137 8.78 4.59 -23.72
C CYS A 137 8.10 3.71 -24.76
N ALA A 138 7.27 4.29 -25.65
CA ALA A 138 6.66 3.55 -26.75
C ALA A 138 7.70 3.04 -27.76
N GLU A 139 8.73 3.82 -28.05
CA GLU A 139 9.85 3.41 -28.90
C GLU A 139 10.67 2.27 -28.26
N ASP A 140 11.02 2.42 -26.99
CA ASP A 140 11.76 1.39 -26.24
C ASP A 140 10.94 0.09 -26.17
N GLN A 141 9.63 0.16 -25.94
CA GLN A 141 8.75 -1.00 -26.00
C GLN A 141 8.73 -1.61 -27.41
N SER A 142 8.62 -0.79 -28.46
CA SER A 142 8.60 -1.27 -29.84
C SER A 142 9.88 -2.03 -30.22
N LYS A 143 11.06 -1.55 -29.77
CA LYS A 143 12.34 -2.25 -29.95
C LYS A 143 12.35 -3.60 -29.24
N LEU A 144 11.85 -3.65 -28.00
CA LEU A 144 11.76 -4.88 -27.23
C LEU A 144 10.79 -5.89 -27.86
N VAL A 145 9.63 -5.45 -28.33
CA VAL A 145 8.66 -6.31 -29.04
C VAL A 145 9.30 -6.94 -30.28
N LYS A 146 10.04 -6.17 -31.08
CA LYS A 146 10.78 -6.71 -32.24
C LYS A 146 11.80 -7.78 -31.82
N LYS A 147 12.59 -7.53 -30.77
CA LYS A 147 13.56 -8.49 -30.21
C LYS A 147 12.87 -9.80 -29.79
N LEU A 148 11.79 -9.72 -29.02
CA LEU A 148 11.06 -10.88 -28.52
C LEU A 148 10.40 -11.69 -29.65
N ASN A 149 9.84 -11.02 -30.65
CA ASN A 149 9.27 -11.70 -31.82
C ASN A 149 10.33 -12.44 -32.64
N ALA A 150 11.54 -11.90 -32.74
CA ALA A 150 12.65 -12.59 -33.41
C ALA A 150 13.03 -13.89 -32.67
N ILE A 151 13.02 -13.88 -31.34
CA ILE A 151 13.29 -15.07 -30.50
C ILE A 151 12.16 -16.09 -30.68
N ALA A 152 10.91 -15.64 -30.62
CA ALA A 152 9.73 -16.48 -30.84
C ALA A 152 9.77 -17.18 -32.21
N LYS A 153 10.12 -16.45 -33.28
CA LYS A 153 10.25 -17.01 -34.64
C LYS A 153 11.32 -18.09 -34.73
N LYS A 154 12.42 -17.95 -33.98
CA LYS A 154 13.50 -18.94 -33.91
C LYS A 154 13.17 -20.11 -32.97
N LYS A 155 11.98 -20.13 -32.35
CA LYS A 155 11.58 -21.07 -31.29
C LYS A 155 12.62 -21.13 -30.14
N GLY A 156 13.31 -20.01 -29.89
CA GLY A 156 14.28 -19.92 -28.82
C GLY A 156 13.61 -19.78 -27.45
N ALA A 157 14.36 -20.10 -26.39
CA ALA A 157 13.93 -19.79 -25.03
C ALA A 157 13.84 -18.27 -24.85
N PHE A 158 12.74 -17.80 -24.26
CA PHE A 158 12.59 -16.38 -23.95
C PHE A 158 13.55 -15.99 -22.81
N PRO A 159 14.29 -14.89 -22.96
CA PRO A 159 15.25 -14.48 -21.94
C PRO A 159 14.53 -13.89 -20.73
N ASP A 160 15.19 -13.96 -19.58
CA ASP A 160 14.86 -13.10 -18.46
C ASP A 160 15.13 -11.65 -18.84
N LEU A 161 14.08 -10.84 -18.77
CA LEU A 161 14.16 -9.43 -19.11
C LEU A 161 14.86 -8.64 -18.01
N SER A 162 15.67 -7.66 -18.41
CA SER A 162 16.23 -6.68 -17.48
C SER A 162 15.11 -5.88 -16.79
N ALA A 163 15.42 -5.22 -15.65
CA ALA A 163 14.44 -4.40 -14.94
C ALA A 163 13.81 -3.30 -15.84
N LYS A 164 14.61 -2.69 -16.73
CA LYS A 164 14.13 -1.69 -17.70
C LYS A 164 13.20 -2.31 -18.73
N GLU A 165 13.56 -3.47 -19.29
CA GLU A 165 12.71 -4.18 -20.27
C GLU A 165 11.42 -4.68 -19.62
N LYS A 166 11.49 -5.22 -18.39
CA LYS A 166 10.31 -5.58 -17.59
C LYS A 166 9.40 -4.38 -17.42
N LYS A 167 9.93 -3.19 -17.11
CA LYS A 167 9.12 -1.97 -17.01
C LYS A 167 8.45 -1.58 -18.33
N ASN A 168 9.02 -1.92 -19.49
CA ASN A 168 8.40 -1.58 -20.78
C ASN A 168 7.27 -2.54 -21.18
N ILE A 169 7.18 -3.72 -20.55
CA ILE A 169 6.17 -4.73 -20.89
C ILE A 169 5.27 -5.10 -19.70
N HIS A 170 5.81 -5.31 -18.51
CA HIS A 170 5.11 -5.66 -17.29
C HIS A 170 4.86 -4.44 -16.43
N HIS A 171 3.58 -4.12 -16.29
CA HIS A 171 3.12 -3.27 -15.22
C HIS A 171 2.25 -4.11 -14.30
N GLN A 172 2.79 -4.44 -13.13
CA GLN A 172 2.00 -5.02 -12.06
C GLN A 172 0.99 -3.97 -11.62
N ASP A 173 -0.24 -4.13 -12.11
CA ASP A 173 -1.51 -3.68 -11.53
C ASP A 173 -1.43 -2.38 -10.71
N LEU A 174 -1.49 -1.23 -11.39
CA LEU A 174 -1.66 0.09 -10.77
C LEU A 174 -3.15 0.34 -10.44
N SER A 175 -3.86 -0.65 -9.89
CA SER A 175 -5.22 -0.44 -9.42
C SER A 175 -5.22 0.45 -8.17
N LEU A 176 -5.17 1.77 -8.38
CA LEU A 176 -5.57 2.81 -7.42
C LEU A 176 -4.75 2.87 -6.13
N SER A 177 -3.42 2.99 -6.24
CA SER A 177 -2.61 3.29 -5.06
C SER A 177 -1.34 4.06 -5.41
N ILE A 178 -1.11 5.16 -4.70
CA ILE A 178 0.21 5.81 -4.64
C ILE A 178 0.95 5.24 -3.43
N LYS A 179 2.28 5.07 -3.55
CA LYS A 179 3.14 4.70 -2.43
C LYS A 179 3.07 5.79 -1.35
N GLY A 180 2.62 5.45 -0.14
CA GLY A 180 2.71 6.31 1.02
C GLY A 180 4.07 6.17 1.70
N GLN A 181 4.76 7.27 1.97
CA GLN A 181 6.02 7.26 2.74
C GLN A 181 6.00 8.22 3.96
N LYS A 182 4.97 9.05 4.08
CA LYS A 182 4.83 10.07 5.14
C LYS A 182 3.48 9.95 5.85
N ALA A 183 3.43 10.47 7.07
CA ALA A 183 2.19 10.62 7.85
C ALA A 183 1.18 11.58 7.19
N GLU A 184 1.58 12.38 6.22
CA GLU A 184 0.64 13.22 5.48
C GLU A 184 0.84 13.05 3.98
N ALA A 185 -0.27 12.97 3.25
CA ALA A 185 -0.25 13.04 1.80
C ALA A 185 0.16 14.46 1.37
N SER A 186 1.12 14.57 0.44
CA SER A 186 1.51 15.84 -0.16
C SER A 186 0.34 16.46 -0.94
N ASN A 187 0.38 17.76 -1.24
CA ASN A 187 -0.66 18.42 -2.04
C ASN A 187 -0.86 17.71 -3.39
N ASN A 188 0.22 17.36 -4.08
CA ASN A 188 0.13 16.59 -5.33
C ASN A 188 -0.56 15.22 -5.13
N GLN A 189 -0.26 14.51 -4.03
CA GLN A 189 -0.94 13.25 -3.72
C GLN A 189 -2.42 13.46 -3.42
N ARG A 190 -2.80 14.58 -2.80
CA ARG A 190 -4.21 14.92 -2.55
C ARG A 190 -4.95 15.24 -3.84
N ASP A 191 -4.33 15.98 -4.74
CA ASP A 191 -4.90 16.27 -6.07
C ASP A 191 -5.05 14.98 -6.89
N GLU A 192 -4.02 14.12 -6.90
CA GLU A 192 -4.11 12.79 -7.54
C GLU A 192 -5.22 11.93 -6.91
N MET A 193 -5.40 11.98 -5.58
CA MET A 193 -6.50 11.26 -4.92
C MET A 193 -7.87 11.85 -5.27
N GLN A 194 -7.97 13.17 -5.47
CA GLN A 194 -9.19 13.77 -5.96
C GLN A 194 -9.52 13.24 -7.36
N ASP A 195 -8.54 13.22 -8.27
CA ASP A 195 -8.70 12.67 -9.62
C ASP A 195 -9.11 11.19 -9.60
N PHE A 196 -8.48 10.37 -8.74
CA PHE A 196 -8.87 8.96 -8.57
C PHE A 196 -10.27 8.82 -7.97
N GLY A 197 -10.63 9.67 -7.02
CA GLY A 197 -11.97 9.67 -6.43
C GLY A 197 -13.05 10.07 -7.42
N ASP A 198 -12.81 11.07 -8.26
CA ASP A 198 -13.74 11.51 -9.31
C ASP A 198 -13.88 10.44 -10.41
N SER A 199 -12.78 9.78 -10.74
CA SER A 199 -12.73 8.68 -11.72
C SER A 199 -13.38 7.39 -11.21
N ASP A 200 -13.06 6.94 -10.01
CA ASP A 200 -13.33 5.57 -9.53
C ASP A 200 -14.23 5.49 -8.29
N GLY A 201 -14.47 6.63 -7.65
CA GLY A 201 -15.27 6.73 -6.44
C GLY A 201 -14.50 6.36 -5.18
N CYS A 202 -15.19 6.45 -4.05
CA CYS A 202 -14.62 6.10 -2.74
C CYS A 202 -14.13 4.65 -2.72
N HIS A 203 -12.90 4.40 -2.29
CA HIS A 203 -12.37 3.02 -2.27
C HIS A 203 -13.15 2.11 -1.29
N THR A 204 -13.81 2.66 -0.27
CA THR A 204 -14.58 1.91 0.73
C THR A 204 -16.01 1.62 0.27
N CYS A 205 -16.75 2.65 -0.16
CA CYS A 205 -18.19 2.55 -0.48
C CYS A 205 -18.53 2.65 -1.97
N LYS A 206 -17.55 2.89 -2.84
CA LYS A 206 -17.67 3.00 -4.30
C LYS A 206 -18.55 4.14 -4.83
N LYS A 207 -19.12 4.96 -3.96
CA LYS A 207 -19.92 6.11 -4.37
C LYS A 207 -19.04 7.15 -5.05
N LYS A 208 -19.47 7.59 -6.24
CA LYS A 208 -19.01 8.79 -6.94
C LYS A 208 -20.04 9.87 -6.66
N LEU A 209 -19.72 10.78 -5.75
CA LEU A 209 -20.64 11.85 -5.38
C LEU A 209 -20.21 13.10 -6.14
N ALA A 210 -21.09 13.62 -6.99
CA ALA A 210 -20.86 14.90 -7.66
C ALA A 210 -20.48 15.95 -6.59
N SER A 211 -19.41 16.72 -6.82
CA SER A 211 -18.86 17.75 -5.92
C SER A 211 -18.24 17.28 -4.59
N THR A 212 -18.03 15.98 -4.36
CA THR A 212 -17.40 15.52 -3.12
C THR A 212 -15.88 15.57 -3.21
N LYS A 213 -15.27 16.28 -2.26
CA LYS A 213 -13.82 16.18 -2.01
C LYS A 213 -13.50 14.80 -1.43
N PHE A 214 -12.57 14.09 -2.04
CA PHE A 214 -12.02 12.84 -1.55
C PHE A 214 -10.82 13.10 -0.65
N ASP A 215 -10.75 12.38 0.46
CA ASP A 215 -9.61 12.38 1.36
C ASP A 215 -8.59 11.34 0.88
N ALA A 216 -7.32 11.68 1.06
CA ALA A 216 -6.18 10.81 0.81
C ALA A 216 -5.99 9.86 1.99
N ASP A 217 -6.74 8.76 1.99
CA ASP A 217 -6.81 7.83 3.13
C ASP A 217 -5.68 6.79 3.10
N HIS A 218 -5.05 6.58 4.26
CA HIS A 218 -3.94 5.63 4.41
C HIS A 218 -4.46 4.21 4.63
N VAL A 219 -3.94 3.27 3.84
CA VAL A 219 -4.20 1.83 3.98
C VAL A 219 -2.85 1.13 4.21
N PRO A 220 -2.57 0.62 5.42
CA PRO A 220 -3.41 0.67 6.61
C PRO A 220 -3.48 2.07 7.25
N PRO A 221 -4.43 2.32 8.18
CA PRO A 221 -4.51 3.58 8.92
C PRO A 221 -3.19 3.91 9.63
N GLN A 222 -2.89 5.20 9.81
CA GLN A 222 -1.63 5.64 10.41
C GLN A 222 -1.43 5.13 11.84
N GLU A 223 -2.52 5.00 12.60
CA GLU A 223 -2.52 4.47 13.96
C GLU A 223 -1.86 3.08 14.03
N PHE A 224 -1.88 2.31 12.94
CA PHE A 224 -1.22 1.01 12.86
C PHE A 224 0.31 1.13 12.97
N GLY A 225 0.89 2.30 12.74
CA GLY A 225 2.32 2.56 12.95
C GLY A 225 2.72 2.86 14.39
N THR A 226 1.76 3.03 15.29
CA THR A 226 2.05 3.25 16.72
C THR A 226 2.60 1.97 17.37
N ALA A 227 3.45 2.12 18.39
CA ALA A 227 4.10 0.99 19.06
C ALA A 227 3.08 -0.03 19.60
N TYR A 228 1.94 0.46 20.11
CA TYR A 228 0.94 -0.39 20.74
C TYR A 228 0.08 -1.16 19.73
N PHE A 229 -0.22 -0.58 18.56
CA PHE A 229 -0.82 -1.34 17.47
C PHE A 229 0.16 -2.37 16.91
N GLN A 230 1.44 -2.01 16.74
CA GLN A 230 2.47 -2.94 16.28
C GLN A 230 2.61 -4.13 17.22
N TYR A 231 2.56 -3.90 18.54
CA TYR A 231 2.53 -4.99 19.52
C TYR A 231 1.33 -5.92 19.30
N ALA A 232 0.12 -5.36 19.23
CA ALA A 232 -1.10 -6.15 19.05
C ALA A 232 -1.10 -6.94 17.72
N LEU A 233 -0.62 -6.32 16.63
CA LEU A 233 -0.49 -6.96 15.32
C LEU A 233 0.51 -8.10 15.33
N SER A 234 1.65 -7.91 16.01
CA SER A 234 2.68 -8.94 16.19
C SER A 234 2.15 -10.13 17.00
N ALA A 235 1.53 -9.87 18.16
CA ALA A 235 0.93 -10.89 19.02
C ALA A 235 -0.10 -11.74 18.25
N LEU A 236 -0.93 -11.10 17.42
CA LEU A 236 -1.95 -11.77 16.60
C LEU A 236 -1.41 -12.43 15.32
N LYS A 237 -0.09 -12.31 15.05
CA LYS A 237 0.60 -12.79 13.85
C LYS A 237 -0.03 -12.22 12.57
N ILE A 238 -0.40 -10.94 12.60
CA ILE A 238 -1.00 -10.23 11.48
C ILE A 238 0.08 -9.47 10.72
N ARG A 239 0.29 -9.82 9.45
CA ARG A 239 1.24 -9.12 8.58
C ARG A 239 0.66 -7.81 8.07
N VAL A 240 1.35 -6.71 8.36
CA VAL A 240 0.99 -5.37 7.87
C VAL A 240 1.49 -5.21 6.43
N PRO A 241 0.61 -4.84 5.46
CA PRO A 241 1.05 -4.54 4.10
C PRO A 241 1.81 -3.21 4.06
N LYS A 242 2.46 -2.92 2.92
CA LYS A 242 3.08 -1.61 2.70
C LYS A 242 2.01 -0.52 2.70
N TRP A 243 2.31 0.62 3.31
CA TRP A 243 1.42 1.79 3.29
C TRP A 243 1.13 2.27 1.87
N GLN A 244 -0.16 2.44 1.61
CA GLN A 244 -0.71 2.98 0.38
C GLN A 244 -1.65 4.14 0.73
N VAL A 245 -1.88 5.02 -0.22
CA VAL A 245 -2.90 6.07 -0.13
C VAL A 245 -3.98 5.79 -1.17
N ARG A 246 -5.26 5.92 -0.78
CA ARG A 246 -6.44 5.66 -1.62
C ARG A 246 -7.50 6.75 -1.47
N PRO A 247 -8.32 7.04 -2.50
CA PRO A 247 -9.36 8.04 -2.40
C PRO A 247 -10.50 7.53 -1.52
N GLN A 248 -10.94 8.32 -0.54
CA GLN A 248 -12.04 7.94 0.34
C GLN A 248 -12.99 9.12 0.56
N CYS A 249 -14.29 8.89 0.54
CA CYS A 249 -15.23 9.97 0.83
C CYS A 249 -15.21 10.29 2.34
N LYS A 250 -15.49 11.56 2.69
CA LYS A 250 -15.50 12.04 4.08
C LYS A 250 -16.32 11.18 5.04
N THR A 251 -17.47 10.67 4.61
CA THR A 251 -18.31 9.80 5.46
C THR A 251 -17.59 8.49 5.81
N CYS A 252 -16.98 7.84 4.82
CA CYS A 252 -16.21 6.62 5.05
C CYS A 252 -14.94 6.88 5.84
N SER A 253 -14.24 7.99 5.58
CA SER A 253 -13.04 8.36 6.33
C SER A 253 -13.33 8.63 7.81
N ARG A 254 -14.41 9.36 8.11
CA ARG A 254 -14.85 9.57 9.50
C ARG A 254 -15.21 8.26 10.19
N SER A 255 -16.01 7.41 9.53
CA SER A 255 -16.37 6.09 10.06
C SER A 255 -15.14 5.23 10.33
N GLN A 256 -14.17 5.21 9.41
CA GLN A 256 -12.91 4.49 9.58
C GLN A 256 -12.12 5.04 10.78
N GLY A 257 -12.02 6.37 10.89
CA GLY A 257 -11.36 7.04 12.01
C GLY A 257 -11.99 6.70 13.36
N ASP A 258 -13.33 6.68 13.44
CA ASP A 258 -14.05 6.30 14.66
C ASP A 258 -13.80 4.84 15.04
N ASP A 259 -13.84 3.92 14.07
CA ASP A 259 -13.57 2.51 14.32
C ASP A 259 -12.12 2.27 14.78
N VAL A 260 -11.14 2.92 14.13
CA VAL A 260 -9.72 2.84 14.51
C VAL A 260 -9.51 3.42 15.91
N LYS A 261 -10.15 4.55 16.23
CA LYS A 261 -10.09 5.17 17.55
C LYS A 261 -10.64 4.25 18.63
N GLN A 262 -11.83 3.67 18.42
CA GLN A 262 -12.43 2.73 19.36
C GLN A 262 -11.56 1.49 19.55
N MET A 263 -10.96 0.99 18.47
CA MET A 263 -10.04 -0.13 18.53
C MET A 263 -8.77 0.22 19.31
N GLY A 264 -8.19 1.39 19.08
CA GLY A 264 -7.03 1.87 19.83
C GLY A 264 -7.31 1.98 21.33
N VAL A 265 -8.53 2.40 21.72
CA VAL A 265 -8.96 2.40 23.13
C VAL A 265 -8.98 0.97 23.71
N LYS A 266 -9.56 0.00 22.98
CA LYS A 266 -9.61 -1.40 23.43
C LYS A 266 -8.23 -2.03 23.56
N ILE A 267 -7.36 -1.85 22.56
CA ILE A 267 -6.00 -2.38 22.59
C ILE A 267 -5.23 -1.76 23.76
N ARG A 268 -5.25 -0.44 23.92
CA ARG A 268 -4.56 0.20 25.04
C ARG A 268 -5.06 -0.30 26.38
N LYS A 269 -6.38 -0.46 26.56
CA LYS A 269 -6.97 -1.00 27.79
C LYS A 269 -6.42 -2.40 28.09
N ILE A 270 -6.45 -3.31 27.12
CA ILE A 270 -5.89 -4.68 27.25
C ILE A 270 -4.42 -4.62 27.66
N LEU A 271 -3.61 -3.81 26.97
CA LEU A 271 -2.18 -3.71 27.27
C LEU A 271 -1.92 -3.14 28.67
N THR A 272 -2.65 -2.09 29.07
CA THR A 272 -2.52 -1.48 30.41
C THR A 272 -2.98 -2.42 31.53
N GLU A 273 -4.09 -3.15 31.35
CA GLU A 273 -4.57 -4.15 32.32
C GLU A 273 -3.55 -5.28 32.53
N ASN A 274 -2.75 -5.57 31.50
CA ASN A 274 -1.63 -6.50 31.54
C ASN A 274 -0.28 -5.77 31.71
N GLY A 275 -0.24 -4.66 32.46
CA GLY A 275 1.02 -4.07 32.94
C GLY A 275 1.97 -3.52 31.86
N LEU A 276 1.55 -3.45 30.60
CA LEU A 276 2.35 -2.87 29.52
C LEU A 276 2.13 -1.35 29.48
N SER A 277 3.25 -0.62 29.47
CA SER A 277 3.23 0.83 29.28
C SER A 277 2.93 1.16 27.82
N VAL A 278 1.89 1.96 27.60
CA VAL A 278 1.39 2.29 26.27
C VAL A 278 1.54 3.79 26.06
N TYR A 279 2.63 4.20 25.42
CA TYR A 279 2.83 5.60 25.04
C TYR A 279 1.96 5.94 23.82
N LYS A 280 1.37 7.14 23.83
CA LYS A 280 0.67 7.69 22.67
C LYS A 280 1.67 8.15 21.62
#